data_AF-A0A5C7R5Q5-F1
#
_entry.id   AF-A0A5C7R5Q5-F1
#
_cell.length_a   1.000
_cell.length_b   1.000
_cell.length_c   1.000
_cell.angle_alpha   90.00
_cell.angle_beta   90.00
_cell.angle_gamma   90.00
#
_symmetry.space_group_name_H-M   'P 1'
#
loop_
_entity.id
_entity.type
_entity.pdbx_description
1 polymer ?
#
loop_
_entity_poly.entity_id
_entity_poly.type
_entity_poly.pdbx_seq_one_letter_code
_entity_poly.pdbx_strand_id
1 'polypeptide(L)'
;MTGGSMATPEEKLEKMLADFEKANPKGGKNLREILKDTPELKDRFMEAIKAGNLDKIAALSKRDRDDGVLGSYSPGSHTIAVPMDYLNIANKDKVAGNVIRSTLGHELGHAINKDSIEASDKAFRDEVQKIAKGPSPHDYTAVLKAVNQRDRDREAQDEIAGMNILAAHVKRNNPKATLEDLYKASPGDMQNYVDVSGRAPNQKYTPKAGLTFDENLQIKPTKQNIDAVGKHFYDGNGYPASYGQYNLDFIASAERKALQDARKVNPSAKAPEVRVDLDALGLSADPKKFNGVTLPSGFKDTSSAHTPRSPVTVPDAAPHATQQGHEQRAQRHAAESSPLFQQSVAALERLGVDGAGLRGREELNAVAAAMAAKAQGDGLQRIDAVVPSTNGKGLIAVQGDVDSPNAVRSYIDRNDAAQQEPERNLVRLQRAAAPEPEAPQAQQSGLSR
;
A
#
# COMPACT_ATOMS: atom_id res chain seq x y z
N MET A 1 21.07 50.32 -5.29
CA MET A 1 20.23 49.12 -5.51
C MET A 1 19.64 48.73 -4.16
N THR A 2 18.33 48.82 -4.00
CA THR A 2 17.66 48.43 -2.75
C THR A 2 17.56 46.91 -2.69
N GLY A 3 18.46 46.27 -1.94
CA GLY A 3 18.33 44.86 -1.61
C GLY A 3 17.10 44.68 -0.71
N GLY A 4 15.99 44.28 -1.31
CA GLY A 4 14.81 43.86 -0.54
C GLY A 4 15.21 42.65 0.31
N SER A 5 14.96 42.70 1.61
CA SER A 5 15.18 41.55 2.48
C SER A 5 14.35 40.38 1.94
N MET A 6 15.00 39.24 1.68
CA MET A 6 14.24 38.03 1.36
C MET A 6 13.41 37.65 2.58
N ALA A 7 12.15 37.27 2.36
CA ALA A 7 11.26 36.84 3.42
C ALA A 7 11.85 35.64 4.15
N THR A 8 11.86 35.72 5.49
CA THR A 8 12.24 34.62 6.38
C THR A 8 11.36 33.38 6.15
N PRO A 9 11.84 32.18 6.50
CA PRO A 9 11.01 30.97 6.43
C PRO A 9 9.71 31.10 7.25
N GLU A 10 9.71 31.84 8.35
CA GLU A 10 8.54 32.12 9.19
C GLU A 10 7.51 32.98 8.44
N GLU A 11 7.93 34.07 7.81
CA GLU A 11 7.07 34.94 7.00
C GLU A 11 6.51 34.19 5.78
N LYS A 12 7.32 33.30 5.17
CA LYS A 12 6.86 32.42 4.09
C LYS A 12 5.80 31.43 4.58
N LEU A 13 6.01 30.75 5.70
CA LEU A 13 5.03 29.83 6.29
C LEU A 13 3.73 30.54 6.63
N GLU A 14 3.82 31.70 7.28
CA GLU A 14 2.66 32.51 7.63
C GLU A 14 1.89 32.96 6.38
N LYS A 15 2.60 33.36 5.32
CA LYS A 15 1.97 33.67 4.02
C LYS A 15 1.27 32.45 3.41
N MET A 16 1.89 31.28 3.39
CA MET A 16 1.25 30.06 2.87
C MET A 16 -0.02 29.71 3.65
N LEU A 17 0.02 29.81 4.98
CA LEU A 17 -1.13 29.56 5.84
C LEU A 17 -2.24 30.60 5.63
N ALA A 18 -1.90 31.87 5.45
CA ALA A 18 -2.86 32.94 5.16
C ALA A 18 -3.53 32.77 3.79
N ASP A 19 -2.76 32.45 2.74
CA ASP A 19 -3.30 32.18 1.40
C ASP A 19 -4.19 30.93 1.39
N PHE A 20 -3.76 29.86 2.07
CA PHE A 20 -4.53 28.61 2.19
C PHE A 20 -5.81 28.78 3.02
N GLU A 21 -5.77 29.50 4.14
CA GLU A 21 -6.95 29.83 4.94
C GLU A 21 -7.91 30.74 4.18
N LYS A 22 -7.41 31.74 3.44
CA LYS A 22 -8.25 32.58 2.59
C LYS A 22 -9.03 31.77 1.54
N ALA A 23 -8.40 30.74 0.97
CA ALA A 23 -9.05 29.82 0.05
C ALA A 23 -9.95 28.79 0.76
N ASN A 24 -9.59 28.36 1.98
CA ASN A 24 -10.25 27.30 2.74
C ASN A 24 -10.49 27.71 4.21
N PRO A 25 -11.44 28.62 4.53
CA PRO A 25 -11.49 29.31 5.82
C PRO A 25 -11.64 28.41 7.06
N LYS A 26 -12.25 27.23 6.92
CA LYS A 26 -12.38 26.26 8.02
C LYS A 26 -11.14 25.40 8.16
N GLY A 27 -10.67 24.80 7.06
CA GLY A 27 -9.50 23.92 7.06
C GLY A 27 -8.19 24.66 7.39
N GLY A 28 -8.00 25.89 6.89
CA GLY A 28 -6.81 26.70 7.22
C GLY A 28 -6.71 27.05 8.70
N LYS A 29 -7.83 27.40 9.35
CA LYS A 29 -7.87 27.62 10.81
C LYS A 29 -7.53 26.34 11.58
N ASN A 30 -8.09 25.22 11.17
CA ASN A 30 -7.77 23.93 11.77
C ASN A 30 -6.29 23.55 11.58
N LEU A 31 -5.69 23.83 10.41
CA LEU A 31 -4.27 23.60 10.15
C LEU A 31 -3.36 24.48 11.03
N ARG A 32 -3.71 25.76 11.20
CA ARG A 32 -2.98 26.67 12.12
C ARG A 32 -2.99 26.17 13.55
N GLU A 33 -4.14 25.73 14.07
CA GLU A 33 -4.23 25.18 15.42
C GLU A 33 -3.48 23.84 15.54
N ILE A 34 -3.49 22.98 14.51
CA ILE A 34 -2.64 21.78 14.46
C ILE A 34 -1.16 22.14 14.56
N LEU A 35 -0.65 23.10 13.77
CA LEU A 35 0.76 23.50 13.80
C LEU A 35 1.17 24.16 15.12
N LYS A 36 0.28 24.96 15.71
CA LYS A 36 0.47 25.58 17.03
C LYS A 36 0.58 24.56 18.16
N ASP A 37 -0.18 23.46 18.08
CA ASP A 37 -0.15 22.34 19.02
C ASP A 37 0.74 21.16 18.54
N THR A 38 1.61 21.40 17.55
CA THR A 38 2.55 20.40 17.02
C THR A 38 3.85 21.07 16.52
N PRO A 39 4.71 21.57 17.43
CA PRO A 39 5.96 22.24 17.07
C PRO A 39 6.84 21.43 16.12
N GLU A 40 6.94 20.11 16.31
CA GLU A 40 7.75 19.22 15.47
C GLU A 40 7.28 19.18 14.01
N LEU A 41 5.95 19.30 13.79
CA LEU A 41 5.39 19.42 12.45
C LEU A 41 5.66 20.80 11.85
N LYS A 42 5.55 21.86 12.67
CA LYS A 42 5.91 23.22 12.25
C LYS A 42 7.39 23.29 11.86
N ASP A 43 8.28 22.65 12.61
CA ASP A 43 9.71 22.64 12.33
C ASP A 43 10.02 21.94 10.99
N ARG A 44 9.33 20.85 10.64
CA ARG A 44 9.44 20.25 9.29
C ARG A 44 8.93 21.16 8.16
N PHE A 45 7.87 21.94 8.39
CA PHE A 45 7.46 22.99 7.44
C PHE A 45 8.58 24.02 7.25
N MET A 46 9.21 24.44 8.36
CA MET A 46 10.31 25.39 8.36
C MET A 46 11.56 24.85 7.64
N GLU A 47 11.90 23.58 7.84
CA GLU A 47 12.98 22.88 7.14
C GLU A 47 12.74 22.83 5.62
N ALA A 48 11.54 22.41 5.19
CA ALA A 48 11.18 22.34 3.78
C ALA A 48 11.23 23.72 3.07
N ILE A 49 10.78 24.77 3.75
CA ILE A 49 10.84 26.16 3.25
C ILE A 49 12.28 26.67 3.21
N LYS A 50 13.10 26.34 4.21
CA LYS A 50 14.52 26.70 4.30
C LYS A 50 15.36 26.00 3.22
N ALA A 51 15.00 24.77 2.87
CA ALA A 51 15.55 24.05 1.72
C ALA A 51 15.13 24.66 0.37
N GLY A 52 14.13 25.54 0.34
CA GLY A 52 13.61 26.16 -0.89
C GLY A 52 12.62 25.27 -1.67
N ASN A 53 12.14 24.19 -1.05
CA ASN A 53 11.38 23.13 -1.71
C ASN A 53 9.87 23.15 -1.36
N LEU A 54 9.40 24.16 -0.61
CA LEU A 54 8.00 24.32 -0.24
C LEU A 54 7.57 25.79 -0.34
N ASP A 55 6.66 26.07 -1.27
CA ASP A 55 6.14 27.42 -1.56
C ASP A 55 4.60 27.49 -1.48
N LYS A 56 3.89 26.36 -1.37
CA LYS A 56 2.42 26.33 -1.37
C LYS A 56 1.81 25.20 -0.54
N ILE A 57 0.70 25.51 0.13
CA ILE A 57 -0.26 24.55 0.71
C ILE A 57 -1.52 24.55 -0.16
N ALA A 58 -2.06 23.38 -0.50
CA ALA A 58 -3.24 23.20 -1.32
C ALA A 58 -4.22 22.17 -0.73
N ALA A 59 -5.47 22.16 -1.20
CA ALA A 59 -6.35 21.01 -0.99
C ALA A 59 -5.94 19.87 -1.93
N LEU A 60 -6.02 18.61 -1.48
CA LEU A 60 -5.97 17.45 -2.38
C LEU A 60 -7.07 17.55 -3.44
N SER A 61 -6.77 17.07 -4.65
CA SER A 61 -7.81 17.01 -5.69
C SER A 61 -8.86 15.96 -5.33
N LYS A 62 -10.08 16.10 -5.86
CA LYS A 62 -11.14 15.10 -5.65
C LYS A 62 -10.67 13.72 -6.12
N ARG A 63 -9.96 13.65 -7.26
CA ARG A 63 -9.44 12.40 -7.82
C ARG A 63 -8.49 11.72 -6.86
N ASP A 64 -7.45 12.42 -6.40
CA ASP A 64 -6.45 11.82 -5.50
C ASP A 64 -7.14 11.33 -4.21
N ARG A 65 -8.12 12.09 -3.71
CA ARG A 65 -8.89 11.71 -2.53
C ARG A 65 -9.80 10.50 -2.77
N ASP A 66 -10.43 10.39 -3.95
CA ASP A 66 -11.21 9.22 -4.37
C ASP A 66 -10.33 7.97 -4.52
N ASP A 67 -9.09 8.15 -4.99
CA ASP A 67 -8.04 7.13 -5.09
C ASP A 67 -7.42 6.77 -3.71
N GLY A 68 -7.93 7.35 -2.62
CA GLY A 68 -7.56 7.02 -1.23
C GLY A 68 -6.43 7.84 -0.62
N VAL A 69 -5.86 8.79 -1.36
CA VAL A 69 -4.71 9.60 -0.92
C VAL A 69 -5.06 10.45 0.31
N LEU A 70 -4.19 10.42 1.33
CA LEU A 70 -4.33 11.16 2.60
C LEU A 70 -3.39 12.37 2.72
N GLY A 71 -2.49 12.55 1.76
CA GLY A 71 -1.60 13.71 1.61
C GLY A 71 -0.77 13.54 0.36
N SER A 72 -0.22 14.63 -0.18
CA SER A 72 0.79 14.51 -1.24
C SER A 72 1.72 15.72 -1.30
N TYR A 73 2.96 15.49 -1.68
CA TYR A 73 3.91 16.51 -2.07
C TYR A 73 4.20 16.46 -3.59
N SER A 74 4.15 17.63 -4.24
CA SER A 74 4.44 17.80 -5.66
C SER A 74 5.78 18.52 -5.87
N PRO A 75 6.87 17.82 -6.23
CA PRO A 75 8.21 18.41 -6.34
C PRO A 75 8.32 19.45 -7.46
N GLY A 76 7.59 19.28 -8.56
CA GLY A 76 7.61 20.24 -9.68
C GLY A 76 6.89 21.57 -9.42
N SER A 77 6.10 21.67 -8.34
CA SER A 77 5.34 22.88 -7.98
C SER A 77 5.52 23.30 -6.52
N HIS A 78 6.46 22.69 -5.79
CA HIS A 78 6.74 22.91 -4.37
C HIS A 78 5.46 23.00 -3.52
N THR A 79 4.49 22.13 -3.81
CA THR A 79 3.14 22.18 -3.23
C THR A 79 2.91 20.95 -2.36
N ILE A 80 2.49 21.17 -1.12
CA ILE A 80 1.95 20.12 -0.25
C ILE A 80 0.42 20.20 -0.24
N ALA A 81 -0.26 19.06 -0.35
CA ALA A 81 -1.71 18.96 -0.47
C ALA A 81 -2.35 18.18 0.69
N VAL A 82 -3.47 18.68 1.22
CA VAL A 82 -4.14 18.13 2.42
C VAL A 82 -5.57 17.64 2.15
N PRO A 83 -6.02 16.55 2.82
CA PRO A 83 -7.37 16.01 2.70
C PRO A 83 -8.36 16.92 3.43
N MET A 84 -9.20 17.61 2.66
CA MET A 84 -10.12 18.61 3.20
C MET A 84 -11.26 18.00 4.02
N ASP A 85 -11.64 16.74 3.77
CA ASP A 85 -12.62 16.00 4.57
C ASP A 85 -12.14 15.80 6.01
N TYR A 86 -10.87 15.39 6.18
CA TYR A 86 -10.20 15.28 7.49
C TYR A 86 -9.95 16.66 8.11
N LEU A 87 -9.31 17.56 7.36
CA LEU A 87 -8.89 18.84 7.89
C LEU A 87 -10.06 19.73 8.32
N ASN A 88 -11.20 19.67 7.62
CA ASN A 88 -12.40 20.41 8.01
C ASN A 88 -13.06 19.90 9.29
N ILE A 89 -12.77 18.68 9.77
CA ILE A 89 -13.36 18.14 11.01
C ILE A 89 -12.35 18.01 12.16
N ALA A 90 -11.06 18.23 11.92
CA ALA A 90 -9.97 18.09 12.89
C ALA A 90 -10.12 18.85 14.22
N ASN A 91 -10.97 19.88 14.29
CA ASN A 91 -11.30 20.60 15.53
C ASN A 91 -12.39 19.93 16.39
N LYS A 92 -13.08 18.92 15.85
CA LYS A 92 -14.10 18.11 16.54
C LYS A 92 -13.67 16.65 16.68
N ASP A 93 -12.97 16.14 15.66
CA ASP A 93 -12.44 14.79 15.60
C ASP A 93 -10.91 14.82 15.77
N LYS A 94 -10.44 14.24 16.88
CA LYS A 94 -9.01 14.17 17.20
C LYS A 94 -8.26 13.20 16.28
N VAL A 95 -8.89 12.09 15.86
CA VAL A 95 -8.29 11.14 14.93
C VAL A 95 -8.07 11.81 13.59
N ALA A 96 -9.05 12.59 13.12
CA ALA A 96 -8.89 13.34 11.87
C ALA A 96 -7.75 14.37 11.94
N GLY A 97 -7.59 15.08 13.06
CA GLY A 97 -6.45 15.96 13.29
C GLY A 97 -5.11 15.24 13.43
N ASN A 98 -5.11 13.99 13.89
CA ASN A 98 -3.91 13.17 14.06
C ASN A 98 -3.43 12.56 12.74
N VAL A 99 -4.32 12.15 11.84
CA VAL A 99 -3.97 11.76 10.46
C VAL A 99 -3.31 12.93 9.73
N ILE A 100 -3.82 14.16 9.89
CA ILE A 100 -3.13 15.36 9.34
C ILE A 100 -1.71 15.52 9.91
N ARG A 101 -1.47 15.17 11.17
CA ARG A 101 -0.14 15.25 11.81
C ARG A 101 0.83 14.20 11.28
N SER A 102 0.42 12.93 11.27
CA SER A 102 1.24 11.83 10.75
C SER A 102 1.54 12.01 9.27
N THR A 103 0.50 12.21 8.45
CA THR A 103 0.67 12.33 7.00
C THR A 103 1.44 13.58 6.60
N LEU A 104 1.19 14.77 7.16
CA LEU A 104 2.02 15.93 6.81
C LEU A 104 3.48 15.78 7.29
N GLY A 105 3.72 15.08 8.40
CA GLY A 105 5.08 14.76 8.82
C GLY A 105 5.82 13.87 7.81
N HIS A 106 5.12 12.91 7.21
CA HIS A 106 5.60 12.12 6.08
C HIS A 106 5.83 12.99 4.82
N GLU A 107 4.81 13.69 4.33
CA GLU A 107 4.87 14.44 3.05
C GLU A 107 5.91 15.57 3.04
N LEU A 108 6.17 16.20 4.19
CA LEU A 108 7.26 17.18 4.32
C LEU A 108 8.64 16.55 4.16
N GLY A 109 8.77 15.24 4.39
CA GLY A 109 9.97 14.47 4.12
C GLY A 109 10.39 14.51 2.65
N HIS A 110 9.44 14.28 1.74
CA HIS A 110 9.65 14.41 0.29
C HIS A 110 10.09 15.83 -0.11
N ALA A 111 9.60 16.86 0.58
CA ALA A 111 10.00 18.25 0.36
C ALA A 111 11.42 18.55 0.91
N ILE A 112 11.72 18.14 2.14
CA ILE A 112 13.03 18.31 2.79
C ILE A 112 14.12 17.58 1.99
N ASN A 113 13.84 16.35 1.56
CA ASN A 113 14.79 15.47 0.88
C ASN A 113 14.80 15.61 -0.65
N LYS A 114 14.00 16.52 -1.23
CA LYS A 114 13.76 16.63 -2.68
C LYS A 114 15.05 16.57 -3.52
N ASP A 115 16.08 17.32 -3.18
CA ASP A 115 17.31 17.38 -3.99
C ASP A 115 18.09 16.05 -3.97
N SER A 116 18.04 15.33 -2.85
CA SER A 116 18.62 13.98 -2.72
C SER A 116 17.81 12.94 -3.51
N ILE A 117 16.48 13.08 -3.51
CA ILE A 117 15.57 12.28 -4.33
C ILE A 117 15.86 12.53 -5.81
N GLU A 118 15.89 13.78 -6.27
CA GLU A 118 16.20 14.15 -7.67
C GLU A 118 17.58 13.67 -8.13
N ALA A 119 18.59 13.73 -7.26
CA ALA A 119 19.92 13.18 -7.55
C ALA A 119 19.91 11.64 -7.68
N SER A 120 19.18 10.95 -6.81
CA SER A 120 19.02 9.49 -6.83
C SER A 120 18.22 9.00 -8.06
N ASP A 121 17.19 9.76 -8.42
CA ASP A 121 16.39 9.60 -9.63
C ASP A 121 17.24 9.80 -10.88
N LYS A 122 18.06 10.86 -10.92
CA LYS A 122 18.97 11.10 -12.04
C LYS A 122 19.98 9.95 -12.18
N ALA A 123 20.55 9.47 -11.09
CA ALA A 123 21.48 8.33 -11.12
C ALA A 123 20.82 7.04 -11.66
N PHE A 124 19.56 6.78 -11.28
CA PHE A 124 18.77 5.69 -11.87
C PHE A 124 18.56 5.89 -13.37
N ARG A 125 18.13 7.09 -13.80
CA ARG A 125 17.87 7.41 -15.20
C ARG A 125 19.15 7.34 -16.06
N ASP A 126 20.30 7.77 -15.53
CA ASP A 126 21.61 7.69 -16.19
C ASP A 126 22.05 6.23 -16.40
N GLU A 127 21.91 5.37 -15.38
CA GLU A 127 22.27 3.95 -15.50
C GLU A 127 21.33 3.20 -16.47
N VAL A 128 20.02 3.51 -16.45
CA VAL A 128 19.08 2.98 -17.44
C VAL A 128 19.46 3.38 -18.86
N GLN A 129 19.86 4.65 -19.08
CA GLN A 129 20.34 5.13 -20.38
C GLN A 129 21.67 4.50 -20.80
N LYS A 130 22.53 4.14 -19.86
CA LYS A 130 23.80 3.43 -20.08
C LYS A 130 23.55 1.98 -20.50
N ILE A 131 22.63 1.28 -19.83
CA ILE A 131 22.22 -0.09 -20.21
C ILE A 131 21.56 -0.08 -21.60
N ALA A 132 20.58 0.80 -21.85
CA ALA A 132 19.84 0.86 -23.13
C ALA A 132 20.72 1.19 -24.36
N LYS A 133 21.91 1.76 -24.16
CA LYS A 133 22.90 2.06 -25.23
C LYS A 133 24.02 1.01 -25.31
N GLY A 134 24.00 0.01 -24.44
CA GLY A 134 24.99 -1.05 -24.36
C GLY A 134 24.80 -2.16 -25.41
N PRO A 135 25.58 -3.24 -25.31
CA PRO A 135 25.34 -4.47 -26.05
C PRO A 135 24.20 -5.29 -25.40
N SER A 136 23.34 -5.86 -26.23
CA SER A 136 22.35 -6.86 -25.81
C SER A 136 23.02 -8.13 -25.24
N PRO A 137 22.45 -8.81 -24.23
CA PRO A 137 21.18 -8.52 -23.55
C PRO A 137 21.27 -7.39 -22.52
N HIS A 138 20.17 -6.65 -22.38
CA HIS A 138 20.01 -5.59 -21.38
C HIS A 138 19.29 -6.18 -20.16
N ASP A 139 19.95 -6.20 -19.00
CA ASP A 139 19.36 -6.73 -17.75
C ASP A 139 19.20 -5.60 -16.73
N TYR A 140 17.94 -5.34 -16.35
CA TYR A 140 17.59 -4.24 -15.45
C TYR A 140 17.41 -4.67 -13.98
N THR A 141 17.58 -5.96 -13.66
CA THR A 141 17.31 -6.51 -12.32
C THR A 141 18.09 -5.79 -11.23
N ALA A 142 19.40 -5.62 -11.41
CA ALA A 142 20.26 -5.01 -10.39
C ALA A 142 19.93 -3.53 -10.15
N VAL A 143 19.63 -2.78 -11.21
CA VAL A 143 19.30 -1.34 -11.11
C VAL A 143 17.90 -1.11 -10.55
N LEU A 144 16.92 -1.95 -10.91
CA LEU A 144 15.58 -1.96 -10.32
C LEU A 144 15.62 -2.31 -8.82
N LYS A 145 16.41 -3.32 -8.44
CA LYS A 145 16.59 -3.70 -7.02
C LYS A 145 17.22 -2.58 -6.21
N ALA A 146 18.21 -1.90 -6.78
CA ALA A 146 18.90 -0.80 -6.13
C ALA A 146 18.01 0.44 -5.96
N VAL A 147 17.13 0.78 -6.92
CA VAL A 147 16.20 1.91 -6.77
C VAL A 147 15.08 1.57 -5.79
N ASN A 148 14.45 0.40 -5.91
CA ASN A 148 13.39 -0.03 -4.99
C ASN A 148 13.85 -0.08 -3.52
N GLN A 149 15.10 -0.51 -3.23
CA GLN A 149 15.62 -0.44 -1.87
C GLN A 149 15.80 1.00 -1.36
N ARG A 150 16.22 1.95 -2.22
CA ARG A 150 16.33 3.37 -1.83
C ARG A 150 14.96 4.00 -1.58
N ASP A 151 13.98 3.72 -2.44
CA ASP A 151 12.60 4.16 -2.26
C ASP A 151 12.05 3.61 -0.94
N ARG A 152 12.18 2.29 -0.71
CA ARG A 152 11.78 1.62 0.53
C ARG A 152 12.41 2.21 1.78
N ASP A 153 13.72 2.51 1.75
CA ASP A 153 14.43 3.10 2.88
C ASP A 153 14.02 4.58 3.11
N ARG A 154 13.70 5.35 2.04
CA ARG A 154 13.15 6.72 2.13
C ARG A 154 11.75 6.71 2.73
N GLU A 155 10.80 6.00 2.12
CA GLU A 155 9.41 5.95 2.58
C GLU A 155 9.35 5.52 4.05
N ALA A 156 10.18 4.57 4.46
CA ALA A 156 10.28 4.15 5.86
C ALA A 156 10.85 5.23 6.80
N GLN A 157 11.78 6.08 6.35
CA GLN A 157 12.31 7.19 7.15
C GLN A 157 11.29 8.32 7.31
N ASP A 158 10.60 8.69 6.22
CA ASP A 158 9.61 9.77 6.24
C ASP A 158 8.35 9.35 7.00
N GLU A 159 7.96 8.07 6.91
CA GLU A 159 6.91 7.48 7.73
C GLU A 159 7.29 7.45 9.23
N ILE A 160 8.54 7.10 9.57
CA ILE A 160 9.06 7.23 10.95
C ILE A 160 8.97 8.68 11.44
N ALA A 161 9.21 9.67 10.60
CA ALA A 161 9.10 11.08 10.97
C ALA A 161 7.65 11.50 11.25
N GLY A 162 6.70 11.11 10.39
CA GLY A 162 5.26 11.33 10.62
C GLY A 162 4.76 10.65 11.91
N MET A 163 5.17 9.40 12.11
CA MET A 163 4.91 8.62 13.32
C MET A 163 5.45 9.30 14.60
N ASN A 164 6.68 9.82 14.56
CA ASN A 164 7.30 10.47 15.71
C ASN A 164 6.65 11.82 16.06
N ILE A 165 6.09 12.53 15.06
CA ILE A 165 5.28 13.73 15.26
C ILE A 165 3.98 13.40 15.99
N LEU A 166 3.28 12.34 15.59
CA LEU A 166 2.08 11.88 16.29
C LEU A 166 2.40 11.45 17.73
N ALA A 167 3.48 10.68 17.93
CA ALA A 167 3.95 10.26 19.25
C ALA A 167 4.28 11.45 20.16
N ALA A 168 4.99 12.46 19.66
CA ALA A 168 5.31 13.68 20.40
C ALA A 168 4.05 14.44 20.86
N HIS A 169 3.07 14.61 19.96
CA HIS A 169 1.78 15.23 20.28
C HIS A 169 0.99 14.42 21.33
N VAL A 170 0.95 13.09 21.20
CA VAL A 170 0.30 12.19 22.16
C VAL A 170 0.96 12.28 23.55
N LYS A 171 2.30 12.22 23.61
CA LYS A 171 3.04 12.34 24.89
C LYS A 171 2.94 13.72 25.52
N ARG A 172 2.87 14.81 24.73
CA ARG A 172 2.67 16.16 25.26
C ARG A 172 1.32 16.30 25.97
N ASN A 173 0.27 15.74 25.37
CA ASN A 173 -1.09 15.79 25.91
C ASN A 173 -1.35 14.74 27.01
N ASN A 174 -0.60 13.64 27.02
CA ASN A 174 -0.59 12.66 28.09
C ASN A 174 0.85 12.13 28.31
N PRO A 175 1.63 12.67 29.28
CA PRO A 175 2.99 12.21 29.55
C PRO A 175 3.08 10.71 29.92
N LYS A 176 1.99 10.17 30.48
CA LYS A 176 1.84 8.75 30.84
C LYS A 176 1.30 7.90 29.68
N ALA A 177 1.18 8.44 28.47
CA ALA A 177 0.69 7.71 27.32
C ALA A 177 1.49 6.43 27.08
N THR A 178 0.74 5.41 26.69
CA THR A 178 1.18 4.05 26.38
C THR A 178 1.05 3.78 24.88
N LEU A 179 1.51 2.62 24.42
CA LEU A 179 1.34 2.20 23.03
C LEU A 179 -0.15 2.03 22.63
N GLU A 180 -1.03 1.78 23.60
CA GLU A 180 -2.50 1.77 23.41
C GLU A 180 -3.03 3.18 23.13
N ASP A 181 -2.56 4.19 23.86
CA ASP A 181 -2.96 5.60 23.64
C ASP A 181 -2.50 6.07 22.26
N LEU A 182 -1.27 5.73 21.86
CA LEU A 182 -0.76 6.03 20.52
C LEU A 182 -1.57 5.30 19.44
N TYR A 183 -1.85 4.00 19.61
CA TYR A 183 -2.70 3.25 18.68
C TYR A 183 -4.08 3.91 18.50
N LYS A 184 -4.73 4.27 19.61
CA LYS A 184 -6.05 4.91 19.60
C LYS A 184 -6.02 6.34 19.05
N ALA A 185 -4.86 6.99 19.00
CA ALA A 185 -4.71 8.33 18.45
C ALA A 185 -4.84 8.36 16.92
N SER A 186 -4.39 7.32 16.21
CA SER A 186 -4.65 7.12 14.77
C SER A 186 -4.70 5.64 14.39
N PRO A 187 -5.81 4.91 14.64
CA PRO A 187 -5.86 3.45 14.45
C PRO A 187 -5.55 2.98 13.02
N GLY A 188 -5.90 3.79 12.01
CA GLY A 188 -5.68 3.47 10.59
C GLY A 188 -4.21 3.50 10.17
N ASP A 189 -3.41 4.38 10.77
CA ASP A 189 -1.96 4.43 10.54
C ASP A 189 -1.27 3.37 11.43
N MET A 190 -1.68 3.33 12.70
CA MET A 190 -1.00 2.58 13.77
C MET A 190 -1.10 1.06 13.63
N GLN A 191 -2.11 0.54 12.93
CA GLN A 191 -2.21 -0.89 12.60
C GLN A 191 -1.03 -1.42 11.77
N ASN A 192 -0.26 -0.54 11.10
CA ASN A 192 0.96 -0.90 10.40
C ASN A 192 2.15 -1.15 11.35
N TYR A 193 2.10 -0.65 12.60
CA TYR A 193 3.25 -0.65 13.51
C TYR A 193 3.01 -1.38 14.84
N VAL A 194 1.75 -1.60 15.18
CA VAL A 194 1.32 -2.21 16.44
C VAL A 194 0.34 -3.34 16.17
N ASP A 195 0.64 -4.51 16.73
CA ASP A 195 -0.28 -5.64 16.79
C ASP A 195 -1.22 -5.47 17.98
N VAL A 196 -2.52 -5.70 17.74
CA VAL A 196 -3.56 -5.73 18.77
C VAL A 196 -4.05 -7.16 18.94
N SER A 197 -4.05 -7.65 20.18
CA SER A 197 -4.45 -9.01 20.52
C SER A 197 -5.39 -9.05 21.72
N GLY A 198 -6.10 -10.16 21.92
CA GLY A 198 -7.14 -10.29 22.95
C GLY A 198 -8.48 -9.71 22.51
N ARG A 199 -9.39 -9.49 23.47
CA ARG A 199 -10.74 -8.95 23.25
C ARG A 199 -10.97 -7.75 24.16
N ALA A 200 -11.78 -6.80 23.72
CA ALA A 200 -12.18 -5.66 24.56
C ALA A 200 -12.85 -6.13 25.87
N PRO A 201 -12.60 -5.47 27.02
CA PRO A 201 -11.71 -4.32 27.21
C PRO A 201 -10.22 -4.69 27.37
N ASN A 202 -9.88 -5.97 27.51
CA ASN A 202 -8.54 -6.45 27.85
C ASN A 202 -7.65 -6.69 26.62
N GLN A 203 -7.58 -5.71 25.72
CA GLN A 203 -6.71 -5.79 24.53
C GLN A 203 -5.25 -5.51 24.92
N LYS A 204 -4.32 -6.20 24.24
CA LYS A 204 -2.88 -6.00 24.39
C LYS A 204 -2.29 -5.43 23.09
N TYR A 205 -1.53 -4.36 23.25
CA TYR A 205 -0.85 -3.62 22.18
C TYR A 205 0.65 -3.89 22.25
N THR A 206 1.23 -4.38 21.16
CA THR A 206 2.68 -4.68 21.07
C THR A 206 3.27 -4.18 19.75
N PRO A 207 4.51 -3.70 19.70
CA PRO A 207 5.18 -3.38 18.44
C PRO A 207 5.20 -4.58 17.50
N LYS A 208 4.98 -4.37 16.21
CA LYS A 208 5.14 -5.44 15.21
C LYS A 208 6.58 -5.96 15.17
N ALA A 209 6.72 -7.20 14.72
CA ALA A 209 8.02 -7.88 14.61
C ALA A 209 9.10 -7.00 13.93
N GLY A 210 10.20 -6.77 14.64
CA GLY A 210 11.34 -5.96 14.20
C GLY A 210 11.33 -4.51 14.67
N LEU A 211 10.17 -3.94 15.05
CA LEU A 211 10.06 -2.55 15.50
C LEU A 211 10.34 -2.38 17.00
N THR A 212 10.99 -1.28 17.35
CA THR A 212 11.19 -0.84 18.73
C THR A 212 10.68 0.59 18.91
N PHE A 213 9.85 0.81 19.92
CA PHE A 213 9.44 2.12 20.41
C PHE A 213 10.24 2.43 21.68
N ASP A 214 10.64 3.69 21.87
CA ASP A 214 11.26 4.15 23.12
C ASP A 214 10.23 4.62 24.16
N GLU A 215 10.70 5.15 25.30
CA GLU A 215 9.86 5.63 26.41
C GLU A 215 8.92 6.79 26.03
N ASN A 216 9.27 7.53 24.97
CA ASN A 216 8.47 8.60 24.39
C ASN A 216 7.53 8.09 23.28
N LEU A 217 7.43 6.77 23.10
CA LEU A 217 6.70 6.12 22.02
C LEU A 217 7.21 6.52 20.63
N GLN A 218 8.49 6.92 20.53
CA GLN A 218 9.12 7.26 19.25
C GLN A 218 9.92 6.08 18.70
N ILE A 219 9.97 5.99 17.37
CA ILE A 219 10.76 5.02 16.62
C ILE A 219 12.06 5.72 16.21
N LYS A 220 13.20 5.23 16.70
CA LYS A 220 14.52 5.75 16.28
C LYS A 220 14.85 5.20 14.88
N PRO A 221 15.34 6.01 13.92
CA PRO A 221 15.64 5.57 12.54
C PRO A 221 16.94 4.75 12.47
N THR A 222 16.99 3.64 13.19
CA THR A 222 18.04 2.62 13.08
C THR A 222 17.77 1.75 11.84
N LYS A 223 18.80 1.09 11.29
CA LYS A 223 18.62 0.18 10.14
C LYS A 223 17.54 -0.88 10.41
N GLN A 224 17.49 -1.44 11.62
CA GLN A 224 16.47 -2.40 12.02
C GLN A 224 15.04 -1.82 11.97
N ASN A 225 14.83 -0.61 12.49
CA ASN A 225 13.51 0.02 12.47
C ASN A 225 13.11 0.47 11.06
N ILE A 226 14.05 0.99 10.26
CA ILE A 226 13.83 1.32 8.85
C ILE A 226 13.44 0.05 8.07
N ASP A 227 14.14 -1.07 8.29
CA ASP A 227 13.82 -2.35 7.65
C ASP A 227 12.44 -2.88 8.01
N ALA A 228 12.04 -2.72 9.28
CA ALA A 228 10.76 -3.17 9.78
C ALA A 228 9.60 -2.24 9.38
N VAL A 229 9.77 -0.91 9.39
CA VAL A 229 8.77 0.01 8.82
C VAL A 229 8.65 -0.23 7.31
N GLY A 230 9.76 -0.33 6.59
CA GLY A 230 9.74 -0.71 5.17
C GLY A 230 9.02 -2.05 4.92
N LYS A 231 9.03 -2.97 5.89
CA LYS A 231 8.30 -4.24 5.78
C LYS A 231 6.80 -4.09 5.99
N HIS A 232 6.39 -3.42 7.06
CA HIS A 232 4.97 -3.37 7.43
C HIS A 232 4.21 -2.24 6.72
N PHE A 233 4.90 -1.19 6.27
CA PHE A 233 4.34 -0.06 5.53
C PHE A 233 4.60 -0.18 4.02
N TYR A 234 5.86 -0.10 3.56
CA TYR A 234 6.16 -0.07 2.12
C TYR A 234 5.82 -1.40 1.44
N ASP A 235 6.42 -2.50 1.89
CA ASP A 235 6.16 -3.83 1.34
C ASP A 235 4.70 -4.26 1.59
N GLY A 236 4.12 -3.87 2.73
CA GLY A 236 2.76 -4.23 3.16
C GLY A 236 1.62 -3.50 2.43
N ASN A 237 1.84 -2.27 1.96
CA ASN A 237 0.85 -1.47 1.22
C ASN A 237 1.03 -1.51 -0.31
N GLY A 238 1.88 -2.40 -0.83
CA GLY A 238 2.00 -2.64 -2.28
C GLY A 238 2.86 -1.63 -3.04
N TYR A 239 3.61 -0.76 -2.35
CA TYR A 239 4.55 0.17 -2.97
C TYR A 239 5.56 -0.48 -3.95
N PRO A 240 6.08 -1.71 -3.73
CA PRO A 240 6.94 -2.37 -4.71
C PRO A 240 6.32 -2.48 -6.12
N ALA A 241 5.02 -2.78 -6.23
CA ALA A 241 4.36 -2.81 -7.54
C ALA A 241 4.19 -1.41 -8.14
N SER A 242 3.80 -0.42 -7.34
CA SER A 242 3.62 0.96 -7.80
C SER A 242 4.90 1.57 -8.36
N TYR A 243 6.00 1.51 -7.59
CA TYR A 243 7.31 1.97 -8.06
C TYR A 243 7.92 1.04 -9.12
N GLY A 244 7.70 -0.28 -9.01
CA GLY A 244 8.14 -1.26 -9.99
C GLY A 244 7.55 -1.01 -11.37
N GLN A 245 6.24 -0.81 -11.47
CA GLN A 245 5.55 -0.49 -12.73
C GLN A 245 6.05 0.82 -13.33
N TYR A 246 6.11 1.90 -12.53
CA TYR A 246 6.63 3.20 -12.98
C TYR A 246 8.04 3.09 -13.58
N ASN A 247 8.93 2.37 -12.89
CA ASN A 247 10.31 2.19 -13.32
C ASN A 247 10.41 1.28 -14.57
N LEU A 248 9.58 0.23 -14.68
CA LEU A 248 9.49 -0.62 -15.89
C LEU A 248 9.01 0.18 -17.11
N ASP A 249 8.00 1.04 -16.95
CA ASP A 249 7.47 1.89 -18.03
C ASP A 249 8.47 2.96 -18.48
N PHE A 250 9.25 3.49 -17.53
CA PHE A 250 10.39 4.37 -17.83
C PHE A 250 11.47 3.64 -18.64
N ILE A 251 11.89 2.44 -18.23
CA ILE A 251 12.88 1.63 -18.95
C ILE A 251 12.38 1.29 -20.36
N ALA A 252 11.12 0.87 -20.50
CA ALA A 252 10.52 0.58 -21.81
C ALA A 252 10.47 1.80 -22.74
N SER A 253 10.42 3.01 -22.17
CA SER A 253 10.50 4.26 -22.91
C SER A 253 11.94 4.62 -23.28
N ALA A 254 12.92 4.35 -22.40
CA ALA A 254 14.34 4.49 -22.69
C ALA A 254 14.82 3.54 -23.80
N GLU A 255 14.42 2.27 -23.74
CA GLU A 255 14.73 1.25 -24.77
C GLU A 255 14.18 1.64 -26.15
N ARG A 256 12.91 2.06 -26.22
CA ARG A 256 12.31 2.57 -27.47
C ARG A 256 13.07 3.77 -28.02
N LYS A 257 13.52 4.69 -27.15
CA LYS A 257 14.31 5.87 -27.54
C LYS A 257 15.69 5.47 -28.07
N ALA A 258 16.39 4.55 -27.39
CA ALA A 258 17.71 4.08 -27.79
C ALA A 258 17.67 3.35 -29.15
N LEU A 259 16.68 2.46 -29.35
CA LEU A 259 16.49 1.78 -30.63
C LEU A 259 16.15 2.75 -31.78
N GLN A 260 15.33 3.77 -31.52
CA GLN A 260 15.04 4.82 -32.52
C GLN A 260 16.29 5.61 -32.90
N ASP A 261 17.13 5.97 -31.93
CA ASP A 261 18.37 6.71 -32.20
C ASP A 261 19.40 5.82 -32.92
N ALA A 262 19.54 4.55 -32.53
CA ALA A 262 20.37 3.57 -33.24
C ALA A 262 19.93 3.39 -34.71
N ARG A 263 18.61 3.37 -34.97
CA ARG A 263 18.06 3.26 -36.35
C ARG A 263 18.29 4.47 -37.24
N LYS A 264 18.54 5.66 -36.67
CA LYS A 264 18.95 6.84 -37.47
C LYS A 264 20.37 6.69 -38.03
N VAL A 265 21.24 5.95 -37.33
CA VAL A 265 22.62 5.69 -37.74
C VAL A 265 22.73 4.41 -38.57
N ASN A 266 22.01 3.36 -38.18
CA ASN A 266 21.95 2.08 -38.87
C ASN A 266 20.47 1.63 -38.98
N PRO A 267 19.79 1.84 -40.12
CA PRO A 267 18.39 1.45 -40.31
C PRO A 267 18.08 -0.03 -40.01
N SER A 268 19.07 -0.91 -40.11
CA SER A 268 18.96 -2.35 -39.83
C SER A 268 19.17 -2.72 -38.35
N ALA A 269 19.30 -1.74 -37.45
CA ALA A 269 19.45 -1.99 -36.01
C ALA A 269 18.25 -2.75 -35.42
N LYS A 270 18.56 -3.87 -34.77
CA LYS A 270 17.60 -4.77 -34.10
C LYS A 270 17.34 -4.30 -32.67
N ALA A 271 16.16 -4.62 -32.14
CA ALA A 271 15.87 -4.45 -30.73
C ALA A 271 16.76 -5.39 -29.89
N PRO A 272 17.21 -4.97 -28.69
CA PRO A 272 17.91 -5.84 -27.76
C PRO A 272 16.95 -6.86 -27.13
N GLU A 273 17.50 -7.96 -26.59
CA GLU A 273 16.78 -8.76 -25.58
C GLU A 273 16.80 -7.98 -24.26
N VAL A 274 15.63 -7.67 -23.72
CA VAL A 274 15.47 -6.94 -22.45
C VAL A 274 15.01 -7.91 -21.36
N ARG A 275 15.67 -7.89 -20.20
CA ARG A 275 15.49 -8.85 -19.10
C ARG A 275 15.25 -8.15 -17.77
N VAL A 276 14.44 -8.79 -16.93
CA VAL A 276 14.23 -8.45 -15.52
C VAL A 276 13.86 -9.71 -14.76
N ASP A 277 14.40 -9.91 -13.57
CA ASP A 277 13.98 -10.95 -12.64
C ASP A 277 12.97 -10.38 -11.65
N LEU A 278 11.69 -10.77 -11.80
CA LEU A 278 10.61 -10.23 -10.96
C LEU A 278 10.63 -10.84 -9.54
N ASP A 279 10.95 -12.12 -9.39
CA ASP A 279 11.09 -12.79 -8.08
C ASP A 279 12.20 -12.13 -7.24
N ALA A 280 13.34 -11.79 -7.84
CA ALA A 280 14.45 -11.10 -7.16
C ALA A 280 14.14 -9.66 -6.71
N LEU A 281 13.03 -9.09 -7.23
CA LEU A 281 12.46 -7.79 -6.88
C LEU A 281 11.25 -7.90 -5.93
N GLY A 282 10.74 -9.11 -5.67
CA GLY A 282 9.52 -9.32 -4.88
C GLY A 282 8.23 -8.94 -5.61
N LEU A 283 8.25 -9.02 -6.94
CA LEU A 283 7.15 -8.64 -7.84
C LEU A 283 6.54 -9.88 -8.52
N SER A 284 5.28 -9.76 -8.95
CA SER A 284 4.55 -10.80 -9.66
C SER A 284 4.26 -10.38 -11.11
N ALA A 285 4.51 -11.28 -12.07
CA ALA A 285 4.10 -11.08 -13.47
C ALA A 285 2.57 -11.12 -13.70
N ASP A 286 1.79 -11.54 -12.68
CA ASP A 286 0.34 -11.45 -12.67
C ASP A 286 -0.09 -10.13 -11.98
N PRO A 287 -0.64 -9.14 -12.72
CA PRO A 287 -1.04 -7.84 -12.17
C PRO A 287 -2.29 -7.91 -11.27
N LYS A 288 -2.92 -9.09 -11.12
CA LYS A 288 -4.05 -9.29 -10.18
C LYS A 288 -3.60 -9.74 -8.80
N LYS A 289 -2.33 -10.12 -8.62
CA LYS A 289 -1.77 -10.50 -7.33
C LYS A 289 -1.26 -9.29 -6.57
N PHE A 290 -1.09 -9.45 -5.26
CA PHE A 290 -0.30 -8.51 -4.47
C PHE A 290 1.12 -8.40 -5.03
N ASN A 291 1.67 -7.19 -5.09
CA ASN A 291 2.88 -6.83 -5.85
C ASN A 291 2.87 -7.22 -7.35
N GLY A 292 1.69 -7.33 -7.96
CA GLY A 292 1.53 -7.59 -9.39
C GLY A 292 1.92 -6.40 -10.27
N VAL A 293 2.67 -6.67 -11.35
CA VAL A 293 3.05 -5.67 -12.37
C VAL A 293 2.72 -6.18 -13.78
N THR A 294 2.50 -5.27 -14.71
CA THR A 294 2.40 -5.54 -16.14
C THR A 294 3.76 -5.40 -16.80
N LEU A 295 4.35 -6.52 -17.20
CA LEU A 295 5.64 -6.53 -17.87
C LEU A 295 5.55 -5.86 -19.26
N PRO A 296 6.40 -4.87 -19.59
CA PRO A 296 6.33 -4.17 -20.88
C PRO A 296 6.59 -5.08 -22.08
N SER A 297 5.97 -4.77 -23.22
CA SER A 297 6.12 -5.55 -24.45
C SER A 297 7.59 -5.68 -24.89
N GLY A 298 8.04 -6.92 -25.10
CA GLY A 298 9.42 -7.25 -25.48
C GLY A 298 10.38 -7.48 -24.32
N PHE A 299 9.96 -7.25 -23.07
CA PHE A 299 10.72 -7.65 -21.90
C PHE A 299 10.49 -9.14 -21.61
N LYS A 300 11.48 -9.75 -20.97
CA LYS A 300 11.47 -11.15 -20.55
C LYS A 300 11.70 -11.24 -19.05
N ASP A 301 10.76 -11.88 -18.36
CA ASP A 301 10.95 -12.28 -16.98
C ASP A 301 12.00 -13.42 -16.92
N THR A 302 13.03 -13.24 -16.10
CA THR A 302 14.12 -14.21 -15.90
C THR A 302 14.04 -14.97 -14.58
N SER A 303 12.99 -14.78 -13.78
CA SER A 303 12.79 -15.47 -12.48
C SER A 303 13.02 -16.99 -12.58
N SER A 304 12.49 -17.63 -13.63
CA SER A 304 12.66 -19.08 -13.88
C SER A 304 14.07 -19.52 -14.31
N ALA A 305 14.97 -18.59 -14.63
CA ALA A 305 16.36 -18.90 -14.99
C ALA A 305 17.22 -19.26 -13.77
N HIS A 306 16.75 -18.94 -12.55
CA HIS A 306 17.32 -19.38 -11.29
C HIS A 306 16.98 -20.86 -10.97
N THR A 307 17.29 -21.76 -11.91
CA THR A 307 17.47 -23.17 -11.54
C THR A 307 18.82 -23.30 -10.80
N PRO A 308 18.84 -23.80 -9.54
CA PRO A 308 20.09 -24.18 -8.91
C PRO A 308 20.76 -25.24 -9.78
N ARG A 309 22.03 -25.05 -10.14
CA ARG A 309 22.83 -26.14 -10.72
C ARG A 309 22.85 -27.30 -9.72
N SER A 310 22.71 -28.51 -10.25
CA SER A 310 22.48 -29.77 -9.53
C SER A 310 23.37 -29.99 -8.29
N PRO A 311 22.86 -30.71 -7.27
CA PRO A 311 23.44 -30.70 -5.93
C PRO A 311 24.79 -31.41 -5.84
N VAL A 312 25.70 -30.83 -5.07
CA VAL A 312 26.81 -31.57 -4.46
C VAL A 312 26.27 -32.29 -3.24
N THR A 313 26.45 -33.61 -3.20
CA THR A 313 25.99 -34.50 -2.12
C THR A 313 26.75 -34.28 -0.81
N VAL A 314 26.01 -34.09 0.28
CA VAL A 314 26.49 -34.29 1.66
C VAL A 314 25.33 -34.94 2.46
N PRO A 315 25.55 -35.99 3.26
CA PRO A 315 24.45 -36.80 3.81
C PRO A 315 23.86 -36.31 5.14
N ASP A 316 22.60 -36.71 5.35
CA ASP A 316 21.74 -36.70 6.55
C ASP A 316 22.18 -36.04 7.86
N ALA A 317 21.31 -35.13 8.35
CA ALA A 317 20.77 -35.19 9.71
C ALA A 317 19.39 -34.49 9.79
N ALA A 318 18.36 -35.27 10.12
CA ALA A 318 16.98 -34.82 10.46
C ALA A 318 16.80 -34.84 12.01
N PRO A 319 15.65 -34.45 12.66
CA PRO A 319 14.31 -34.28 12.07
C PRO A 319 13.34 -33.20 12.61
N HIS A 320 12.32 -32.94 11.77
CA HIS A 320 10.90 -32.65 12.05
C HIS A 320 10.43 -31.56 13.04
N ALA A 321 10.07 -30.41 12.45
CA ALA A 321 8.78 -29.71 12.64
C ALA A 321 8.45 -28.85 11.39
N THR A 322 7.22 -28.56 10.95
CA THR A 322 5.86 -29.12 11.23
C THR A 322 4.95 -28.78 10.03
N GLN A 323 4.79 -29.69 9.05
CA GLN A 323 4.16 -29.38 7.75
C GLN A 323 2.70 -28.90 7.83
N GLN A 324 1.89 -29.45 8.74
CA GLN A 324 0.46 -29.11 8.87
C GLN A 324 0.19 -27.63 9.23
N GLY A 325 1.11 -26.99 9.96
CA GLY A 325 1.00 -25.56 10.30
C GLY A 325 1.25 -24.63 9.12
N HIS A 326 2.07 -25.06 8.14
CA HIS A 326 2.31 -24.29 6.93
C HIS A 326 1.13 -24.38 5.96
N GLU A 327 0.50 -25.55 5.82
CA GLU A 327 -0.66 -25.74 4.93
C GLU A 327 -1.87 -24.92 5.39
N GLN A 328 -2.24 -24.96 6.68
CA GLN A 328 -3.37 -24.15 7.21
C GLN A 328 -3.11 -22.64 7.15
N ARG A 329 -1.85 -22.20 7.13
CA ARG A 329 -1.49 -20.80 6.98
C ARG A 329 -1.50 -20.37 5.50
N ALA A 330 -0.97 -21.21 4.60
CA ALA A 330 -1.05 -21.00 3.16
C ALA A 330 -2.49 -21.00 2.66
N GLN A 331 -3.35 -21.87 3.20
CA GLN A 331 -4.78 -21.93 2.87
C GLN A 331 -5.53 -20.66 3.30
N ARG A 332 -5.29 -20.15 4.51
CA ARG A 332 -5.87 -18.86 4.94
C ARG A 332 -5.41 -17.69 4.09
N HIS A 333 -4.11 -17.53 3.85
CA HIS A 333 -3.61 -16.46 2.98
C HIS A 333 -4.14 -16.56 1.53
N ALA A 334 -4.27 -17.78 0.99
CA ALA A 334 -4.86 -17.98 -0.33
C ALA A 334 -6.36 -17.60 -0.37
N ALA A 335 -7.12 -17.93 0.67
CA ALA A 335 -8.54 -17.59 0.75
C ALA A 335 -8.77 -16.08 0.97
N GLU A 336 -7.97 -15.42 1.81
CA GLU A 336 -7.95 -13.97 2.00
C GLU A 336 -7.51 -13.21 0.72
N SER A 337 -6.75 -13.88 -0.16
CA SER A 337 -6.39 -13.38 -1.50
C SER A 337 -7.45 -13.63 -2.59
N SER A 338 -8.59 -14.23 -2.25
CA SER A 338 -9.64 -14.53 -3.24
C SER A 338 -10.28 -13.24 -3.79
N PRO A 339 -10.37 -13.04 -5.12
CA PRO A 339 -10.98 -11.85 -5.71
C PRO A 339 -12.42 -11.61 -5.25
N LEU A 340 -13.23 -12.66 -5.09
CA LEU A 340 -14.60 -12.54 -4.61
C LEU A 340 -14.67 -12.08 -3.14
N PHE A 341 -13.70 -12.44 -2.31
CA PHE A 341 -13.62 -11.97 -0.93
C PHE A 341 -13.23 -10.49 -0.87
N GLN A 342 -12.17 -10.11 -1.58
CA GLN A 342 -11.73 -8.72 -1.66
C GLN A 342 -12.81 -7.80 -2.25
N GLN A 343 -13.53 -8.26 -3.29
CA GLN A 343 -14.67 -7.54 -3.86
C GLN A 343 -15.87 -7.45 -2.90
N SER A 344 -16.15 -8.51 -2.12
CA SER A 344 -17.17 -8.46 -1.07
C SER A 344 -16.82 -7.43 0.00
N VAL A 345 -15.58 -7.43 0.50
CA VAL A 345 -15.10 -6.43 1.47
C VAL A 345 -15.24 -5.02 0.89
N ALA A 346 -14.68 -4.75 -0.29
CA ALA A 346 -14.70 -3.42 -0.91
C ALA A 346 -16.12 -2.93 -1.24
N ALA A 347 -17.04 -3.82 -1.63
CA ALA A 347 -18.43 -3.45 -1.88
C ALA A 347 -19.21 -3.17 -0.58
N LEU A 348 -18.97 -3.94 0.49
CA LEU A 348 -19.54 -3.68 1.81
C LEU A 348 -18.97 -2.40 2.46
N GLU A 349 -17.70 -2.07 2.19
CA GLU A 349 -17.08 -0.81 2.61
C GLU A 349 -17.69 0.40 1.93
N ARG A 350 -17.92 0.34 0.61
CA ARG A 350 -18.60 1.41 -0.14
C ARG A 350 -20.06 1.59 0.29
N LEU A 351 -20.73 0.51 0.67
CA LEU A 351 -22.08 0.55 1.24
C LEU A 351 -22.08 1.09 2.68
N GLY A 352 -20.94 0.99 3.38
CA GLY A 352 -20.76 1.39 4.78
C GLY A 352 -21.39 0.40 5.76
N VAL A 353 -20.87 0.35 6.99
CA VAL A 353 -21.40 -0.54 8.03
C VAL A 353 -22.88 -0.26 8.32
N ASP A 354 -23.30 1.00 8.38
CA ASP A 354 -24.71 1.37 8.60
C ASP A 354 -25.61 1.05 7.40
N GLY A 355 -25.14 1.28 6.16
CA GLY A 355 -25.89 0.98 4.94
C GLY A 355 -26.03 -0.52 4.68
N ALA A 356 -25.05 -1.32 5.13
CA ALA A 356 -25.15 -2.77 5.19
C ALA A 356 -25.93 -3.27 6.42
N GLY A 357 -26.14 -2.44 7.44
CA GLY A 357 -26.76 -2.79 8.72
C GLY A 357 -25.93 -3.72 9.60
N LEU A 358 -24.61 -3.51 9.61
CA LEU A 358 -23.59 -4.26 10.34
C LEU A 358 -23.09 -3.45 11.54
N ARG A 359 -22.73 -4.10 12.63
CA ARG A 359 -22.32 -3.46 13.90
C ARG A 359 -20.84 -3.11 13.97
N GLY A 360 -20.05 -3.43 12.96
CA GLY A 360 -18.63 -3.07 12.89
C GLY A 360 -17.82 -3.89 11.89
N ARG A 361 -16.50 -3.67 11.91
CA ARG A 361 -15.54 -4.25 10.96
C ARG A 361 -15.44 -5.79 11.03
N GLU A 362 -15.56 -6.36 12.23
CA GLU A 362 -15.55 -7.81 12.44
C GLU A 362 -16.74 -8.49 11.76
N GLU A 363 -17.94 -7.91 11.93
CA GLU A 363 -19.16 -8.39 11.27
C GLU A 363 -19.10 -8.19 9.74
N LEU A 364 -18.50 -7.09 9.27
CA LEU A 364 -18.22 -6.87 7.84
C LEU A 364 -17.32 -7.95 7.25
N ASN A 365 -16.24 -8.34 7.93
CA ASN A 365 -15.34 -9.38 7.44
C ASN A 365 -16.01 -10.77 7.45
N ALA A 366 -16.82 -11.08 8.45
CA ALA A 366 -17.61 -12.32 8.49
C ALA A 366 -18.64 -12.39 7.35
N VAL A 367 -19.40 -11.32 7.16
CA VAL A 367 -20.39 -11.19 6.10
C VAL A 367 -19.74 -11.18 4.73
N ALA A 368 -18.56 -10.56 4.55
CA ALA A 368 -17.79 -10.61 3.31
C ALA A 368 -17.31 -12.03 2.97
N ALA A 369 -16.83 -12.80 3.96
CA ALA A 369 -16.39 -14.18 3.76
C ALA A 369 -17.56 -15.09 3.37
N ALA A 370 -18.71 -14.96 4.05
CA ALA A 370 -19.94 -15.67 3.71
C ALA A 370 -20.47 -15.27 2.32
N MET A 371 -20.47 -13.97 2.01
CA MET A 371 -20.89 -13.42 0.72
C MET A 371 -20.06 -13.98 -0.43
N ALA A 372 -18.74 -13.96 -0.31
CA ALA A 372 -17.83 -14.45 -1.33
C ALA A 372 -18.03 -15.96 -1.59
N ALA A 373 -18.07 -16.76 -0.51
CA ALA A 373 -18.26 -18.20 -0.61
C ALA A 373 -19.62 -18.57 -1.24
N LYS A 374 -20.69 -17.84 -0.90
CA LYS A 374 -22.01 -18.07 -1.51
C LYS A 374 -22.09 -17.53 -2.95
N ALA A 375 -21.53 -16.35 -3.23
CA ALA A 375 -21.49 -15.80 -4.58
C ALA A 375 -20.79 -16.74 -5.56
N GLN A 376 -19.67 -17.36 -5.15
CA GLN A 376 -19.00 -18.38 -5.95
C GLN A 376 -19.88 -19.61 -6.20
N GLY A 377 -20.56 -20.13 -5.16
CA GLY A 377 -21.48 -21.26 -5.27
C GLY A 377 -22.72 -20.96 -6.13
N ASP A 378 -23.17 -19.71 -6.16
CA ASP A 378 -24.26 -19.20 -7.01
C ASP A 378 -23.76 -18.83 -8.44
N GLY A 379 -22.48 -19.05 -8.75
CA GLY A 379 -21.90 -18.90 -10.09
C GLY A 379 -21.35 -17.51 -10.45
N LEU A 380 -21.28 -16.58 -9.49
CA LEU A 380 -20.64 -15.27 -9.72
C LEU A 380 -19.11 -15.45 -9.83
N GLN A 381 -18.54 -14.85 -10.87
CA GLN A 381 -17.10 -14.81 -11.15
C GLN A 381 -16.45 -13.52 -10.63
N ARG A 382 -17.26 -12.49 -10.36
CA ARG A 382 -16.89 -11.26 -9.67
C ARG A 382 -18.10 -10.62 -8.99
N ILE A 383 -17.86 -9.72 -8.03
CA ILE A 383 -18.89 -8.90 -7.39
C ILE A 383 -18.62 -7.45 -7.77
N ASP A 384 -19.51 -6.88 -8.59
CA ASP A 384 -19.42 -5.51 -9.08
C ASP A 384 -20.09 -4.52 -8.10
N ALA A 385 -21.18 -4.96 -7.43
CA ALA A 385 -21.87 -4.19 -6.40
C ALA A 385 -22.49 -5.08 -5.29
N VAL A 386 -22.81 -4.48 -4.15
CA VAL A 386 -23.60 -5.09 -3.08
C VAL A 386 -24.72 -4.14 -2.69
N VAL A 387 -25.95 -4.64 -2.60
CA VAL A 387 -27.14 -3.84 -2.25
C VAL A 387 -27.96 -4.49 -1.13
N PRO A 388 -28.64 -3.69 -0.28
CA PRO A 388 -29.61 -4.21 0.67
C PRO A 388 -30.78 -4.91 -0.02
N SER A 389 -31.23 -6.03 0.54
CA SER A 389 -32.46 -6.69 0.08
C SER A 389 -33.71 -5.89 0.47
N THR A 390 -34.74 -5.95 -0.38
CA THR A 390 -36.00 -5.19 -0.20
C THR A 390 -36.80 -5.59 1.05
N ASN A 391 -36.49 -6.74 1.66
CA ASN A 391 -37.08 -7.18 2.93
C ASN A 391 -36.28 -6.73 4.18
N GLY A 392 -35.13 -6.06 4.00
CA GLY A 392 -34.28 -5.51 5.06
C GLY A 392 -33.45 -6.52 5.86
N LYS A 393 -33.54 -7.83 5.55
CA LYS A 393 -32.90 -8.91 6.35
C LYS A 393 -31.54 -9.34 5.82
N GLY A 394 -31.33 -9.24 4.51
CA GLY A 394 -30.11 -9.70 3.84
C GLY A 394 -29.48 -8.72 2.87
N LEU A 395 -28.40 -9.16 2.24
CA LEU A 395 -27.61 -8.42 1.27
C LEU A 395 -27.53 -9.21 -0.04
N ILE A 396 -27.47 -8.50 -1.16
CA ILE A 396 -27.42 -9.09 -2.50
C ILE A 396 -26.10 -8.67 -3.16
N ALA A 397 -25.23 -9.64 -3.43
CA ALA A 397 -24.07 -9.46 -4.30
C ALA A 397 -24.53 -9.49 -5.77
N VAL A 398 -24.03 -8.56 -6.58
CA VAL A 398 -24.44 -8.37 -7.98
C VAL A 398 -23.22 -8.40 -8.90
N GLN A 399 -23.34 -9.15 -10.00
CA GLN A 399 -22.42 -9.11 -11.14
C GLN A 399 -23.12 -8.46 -12.34
N GLY A 400 -22.54 -7.40 -12.89
CA GLY A 400 -23.16 -6.50 -13.84
C GLY A 400 -23.86 -5.31 -13.18
N ASP A 401 -24.59 -4.54 -13.99
CA ASP A 401 -25.33 -3.35 -13.56
C ASP A 401 -26.51 -3.74 -12.64
N VAL A 402 -26.66 -3.06 -11.50
CA VAL A 402 -27.67 -3.33 -10.47
C VAL A 402 -29.10 -3.27 -11.02
N ASP A 403 -29.36 -2.38 -11.97
CA ASP A 403 -30.70 -2.18 -12.54
C ASP A 403 -30.96 -3.06 -13.78
N SER A 404 -29.95 -3.83 -14.22
CA SER A 404 -30.08 -4.70 -15.40
C SER A 404 -30.88 -5.97 -15.10
N PRO A 405 -31.85 -6.36 -15.96
CA PRO A 405 -32.52 -7.66 -15.84
C PRO A 405 -31.56 -8.83 -16.07
N ASN A 406 -30.42 -8.60 -16.72
CA ASN A 406 -29.42 -9.63 -17.04
C ASN A 406 -28.33 -9.78 -15.97
N ALA A 407 -28.36 -9.00 -14.88
CA ALA A 407 -27.36 -9.10 -13.82
C ALA A 407 -27.54 -10.35 -12.95
N VAL A 408 -26.43 -11.04 -12.68
CA VAL A 408 -26.40 -12.25 -11.85
C VAL A 408 -26.35 -11.83 -10.39
N ARG A 409 -27.20 -12.44 -9.54
CA ARG A 409 -27.44 -11.99 -8.16
C ARG A 409 -27.36 -13.15 -7.18
N SER A 410 -26.65 -12.95 -6.07
CA SER A 410 -26.49 -13.91 -4.97
C SER A 410 -26.93 -13.27 -3.65
N TYR A 411 -27.92 -13.86 -2.97
CA TYR A 411 -28.47 -13.35 -1.71
C TYR A 411 -27.87 -14.04 -0.49
N ILE A 412 -27.52 -13.28 0.55
CA ILE A 412 -27.22 -13.81 1.89
C ILE A 412 -28.16 -13.19 2.92
N ASP A 413 -28.61 -13.96 3.92
CA ASP A 413 -29.15 -13.36 5.14
C ASP A 413 -27.98 -12.78 5.97
N ARG A 414 -28.14 -11.54 6.44
CA ARG A 414 -27.06 -10.82 7.11
C ARG A 414 -26.75 -11.38 8.49
N ASN A 415 -27.77 -11.77 9.24
CA ASN A 415 -27.61 -12.24 10.61
C ASN A 415 -27.01 -13.65 10.62
N ASP A 416 -27.45 -14.51 9.71
CA ASP A 416 -26.89 -15.85 9.54
C ASP A 416 -25.44 -15.80 9.02
N ALA A 417 -25.13 -14.86 8.12
CA ALA A 417 -23.77 -14.63 7.64
C ALA A 417 -22.84 -14.08 8.74
N ALA A 418 -23.33 -13.17 9.57
CA ALA A 418 -22.60 -12.58 10.69
C ALA A 418 -22.24 -13.57 11.81
N GLN A 419 -23.03 -14.64 11.99
CA GLN A 419 -22.74 -15.70 12.98
C GLN A 419 -21.86 -16.82 12.45
N GLN A 420 -21.50 -16.83 11.16
CA GLN A 420 -20.60 -17.82 10.60
C GLN A 420 -19.14 -17.46 10.84
N GLU A 421 -18.33 -18.45 11.23
CA GLU A 421 -16.88 -18.30 11.34
C GLU A 421 -16.28 -17.90 9.98
N PRO A 422 -15.62 -16.72 9.86
CA PRO A 422 -15.10 -16.24 8.58
C PRO A 422 -14.11 -17.24 7.96
N GLU A 423 -13.24 -17.81 8.79
CA GLU A 423 -12.22 -18.79 8.42
C GLU A 423 -12.83 -20.02 7.73
N ARG A 424 -14.00 -20.49 8.20
CA ARG A 424 -14.69 -21.66 7.63
C ARG A 424 -15.27 -21.35 6.24
N ASN A 425 -15.70 -20.12 6.00
CA ASN A 425 -16.22 -19.69 4.70
C ASN A 425 -15.09 -19.39 3.71
N LEU A 426 -13.99 -18.80 4.18
CA LEU A 426 -12.75 -18.65 3.43
C LEU A 426 -12.20 -20.00 2.95
N VAL A 427 -12.19 -21.04 3.81
CA VAL A 427 -11.79 -22.40 3.39
C VAL A 427 -12.74 -23.01 2.35
N ARG A 428 -14.05 -22.72 2.38
CA ARG A 428 -14.99 -23.17 1.33
C ARG A 428 -14.74 -22.46 0.00
N LEU A 429 -14.56 -21.14 0.04
CA LEU A 429 -14.22 -20.30 -1.11
C LEU A 429 -12.93 -20.78 -1.79
N GLN A 430 -11.93 -21.17 -1.00
CA GLN A 430 -10.71 -21.75 -1.55
C GLN A 430 -10.94 -23.14 -2.17
N ARG A 431 -11.71 -24.02 -1.51
CA ARG A 431 -11.99 -25.38 -2.01
C ARG A 431 -12.80 -25.39 -3.31
N ALA A 432 -13.74 -24.46 -3.46
CA ALA A 432 -14.50 -24.30 -4.70
C ALA A 432 -13.70 -23.59 -5.82
N ALA A 433 -12.54 -23.00 -5.50
CA ALA A 433 -11.60 -22.43 -6.47
C ALA A 433 -10.49 -23.39 -6.94
N ALA A 434 -10.35 -24.55 -6.29
CA ALA A 434 -9.41 -25.59 -6.73
C ALA A 434 -10.06 -26.50 -7.78
N PRO A 435 -9.39 -26.83 -8.90
CA PRO A 435 -9.88 -27.87 -9.79
C PRO A 435 -9.85 -29.23 -9.07
N GLU A 436 -10.88 -30.06 -9.28
CA GLU A 436 -10.84 -31.44 -8.81
C GLU A 436 -9.64 -32.17 -9.44
N PRO A 437 -8.81 -32.87 -8.66
CA PRO A 437 -7.74 -33.69 -9.24
C PRO A 437 -8.37 -34.85 -10.01
N GLU A 438 -8.05 -34.97 -11.30
CA GLU A 438 -8.43 -36.15 -12.09
C GLU A 438 -7.96 -37.42 -11.38
N ALA A 439 -8.91 -38.33 -11.12
CA ALA A 439 -8.59 -39.61 -10.51
C ALA A 439 -7.64 -40.40 -11.42
N PRO A 440 -6.57 -41.01 -10.89
CA PRO A 440 -5.60 -41.72 -11.70
C PRO A 440 -6.28 -42.89 -12.43
N GLN A 441 -6.27 -42.85 -13.76
CA GLN A 441 -6.70 -43.97 -14.59
C GLN A 441 -5.81 -45.18 -14.29
N ALA A 442 -6.37 -46.16 -13.58
CA ALA A 442 -5.71 -47.42 -13.32
C ALA A 442 -5.46 -48.14 -14.65
N GLN A 443 -4.20 -48.34 -15.01
CA GLN A 443 -3.81 -49.27 -16.07
C GLN A 443 -4.21 -50.69 -15.65
N GLN A 444 -5.39 -51.15 -16.09
CA GLN A 444 -5.71 -52.57 -16.07
C GLN A 444 -5.02 -53.27 -17.24
N SER A 445 -3.84 -53.81 -16.96
CA SER A 445 -3.27 -54.92 -17.72
C SER A 445 -4.11 -56.18 -17.48
N GLY A 446 -5.09 -56.42 -18.35
CA GLY A 446 -5.92 -57.63 -18.37
C GLY A 446 -5.44 -58.62 -19.43
N LEU A 447 -4.78 -59.71 -19.01
CA LEU A 447 -4.44 -60.84 -19.87
C LEU A 447 -5.63 -61.80 -20.06
N SER A 448 -5.71 -62.36 -21.26
CA SER A 448 -6.40 -63.63 -21.62
C SER A 448 -7.94 -63.67 -21.60
N ARG A 449 -8.52 -63.77 -22.80
CA ARG A 449 -8.86 -65.09 -23.37
C ARG A 449 -8.73 -65.09 -24.89
#